data_AF-A0A5B7B916-F1
#
_entry.id   AF-A0A5B7B916-F1
#
_cell.length_a   1.000
_cell.length_b   1.000
_cell.length_c   1.000
_cell.angle_alpha   90.00
_cell.angle_beta   90.00
_cell.angle_gamma   90.00
#
_symmetry.space_group_name_H-M   'P 1'
#
loop_
_entity.id
_entity.type
_entity.pdbx_description
1 polymer ?
#
loop_
_entity_poly.entity_id
_entity_poly.type
_entity_poly.pdbx_seq_one_letter_code
_entity_poly.pdbx_strand_id
1 'polypeptide(L)'
;MRIKNWVNKRKSGVSGKLWKMMKCICSGEQLGTDEIIPSSESLATRDYSASGYSSRAAETETKVDTSNIEEAESSLRESGFLNYEEARALLGRLEYQKGNVEAALRVFEGIDIAAVTPKMKISIARRCELPRRHSQSDAAPPMSMPAVSLLFEAIFLKAKSLQALGRFKEAAQSCKVILDTVESALPEGLPENFAADCKLQETLSKSVELLPELWKLAWDPQEAILSYRQTLLYHWNLDVETTTKIEKEFAIFLLYSGSDAAPPNLRSQMEGSFVPRNNIEEAVLLLLILLRKFVLGRIGWDPSILDHLCFALSIAGELKTLAHQVEELPPGILERKERYCILTLCYHGEGEDMVALDLLRNLLNNRENHDCIFELLLASKICGENPDCLEEGI
;
A
#
# COMPACT_ATOMS: atom_id res chain seq x y z
N MET A 1 -4.97 7.92 -45.81
CA MET A 1 -4.24 8.63 -44.71
C MET A 1 -5.17 9.17 -43.59
N ARG A 2 -6.34 8.56 -43.31
CA ARG A 2 -7.35 9.11 -42.36
C ARG A 2 -7.73 8.22 -41.17
N ILE A 3 -7.23 6.98 -41.09
CA ILE A 3 -7.62 6.01 -40.04
C ILE A 3 -6.71 6.09 -38.80
N LYS A 4 -5.43 6.46 -38.96
CA LYS A 4 -4.47 6.60 -37.84
C LYS A 4 -4.81 7.74 -36.87
N ASN A 5 -5.46 8.81 -37.33
CA ASN A 5 -5.79 9.97 -36.48
C ASN A 5 -7.00 9.73 -35.58
N TRP A 6 -7.87 8.76 -35.90
CA TRP A 6 -9.05 8.46 -35.08
C TRP A 6 -8.70 7.57 -33.88
N VAL A 7 -7.73 6.66 -34.04
CA VAL A 7 -7.21 5.79 -32.97
C VAL A 7 -6.42 6.61 -31.93
N ASN A 8 -5.64 7.60 -32.36
CA ASN A 8 -4.91 8.48 -31.43
C ASN A 8 -5.83 9.41 -30.63
N LYS A 9 -6.93 9.90 -31.21
CA LYS A 9 -7.94 10.72 -30.49
C LYS A 9 -8.74 9.91 -29.45
N ARG A 10 -8.92 8.60 -29.67
CA ARG A 10 -9.58 7.71 -28.71
C ARG A 10 -8.66 7.36 -27.52
N LYS A 11 -7.36 7.16 -27.76
CA LYS A 11 -6.37 6.92 -26.68
C LYS A 11 -6.23 8.13 -25.75
N SER A 12 -6.20 9.36 -26.28
CA SER A 12 -6.11 10.57 -25.46
C SER A 12 -7.37 10.85 -24.64
N GLY A 13 -8.56 10.51 -25.16
CA GLY A 13 -9.83 10.67 -24.44
C GLY A 13 -10.05 9.63 -23.34
N VAL A 14 -9.53 8.41 -23.50
CA VAL A 14 -9.59 7.34 -22.49
C VAL A 14 -8.59 7.59 -21.36
N SER A 15 -7.38 8.06 -21.67
CA SER A 15 -6.37 8.48 -20.69
C SER A 15 -6.89 9.60 -19.76
N GLY A 16 -7.60 10.60 -20.31
CA GLY A 16 -8.18 11.68 -19.50
C GLY A 16 -9.42 11.29 -18.67
N LYS A 17 -10.15 10.23 -19.07
CA LYS A 17 -11.28 9.70 -18.29
C LYS A 17 -10.80 8.77 -17.18
N LEU A 18 -9.78 7.94 -17.43
CA LEU A 18 -9.08 7.16 -16.39
C LEU A 18 -8.42 8.08 -15.35
N TRP A 19 -7.83 9.20 -15.77
CA TRP A 19 -7.32 10.25 -14.88
C TRP A 19 -8.39 10.80 -13.92
N LYS A 20 -9.61 11.04 -14.41
CA LYS A 20 -10.73 11.52 -13.56
C LYS A 20 -11.29 10.42 -12.67
N MET A 21 -11.32 9.18 -13.15
CA MET A 21 -11.84 8.04 -12.39
C MET A 21 -10.89 7.63 -11.24
N MET A 22 -9.56 7.67 -11.45
CA MET A 22 -8.57 7.40 -10.39
C MET A 22 -8.48 8.54 -9.36
N LYS A 23 -8.73 9.80 -9.75
CA LYS A 23 -8.88 10.89 -8.76
C LYS A 23 -10.03 10.65 -7.78
N CYS A 24 -11.06 9.91 -8.16
CA CYS A 24 -12.17 9.55 -7.26
C CYS A 24 -11.88 8.33 -6.37
N ILE A 25 -10.86 7.53 -6.67
CA ILE A 25 -10.42 6.40 -5.82
C ILE A 25 -9.39 6.89 -4.78
N CYS A 26 -8.61 7.94 -5.11
CA CYS A 26 -7.58 8.49 -4.23
C CYS A 26 -8.02 9.71 -3.40
N SER A 27 -9.28 10.15 -3.47
CA SER A 27 -9.78 11.30 -2.72
C SER A 27 -10.49 10.85 -1.43
N GLY A 28 -9.72 10.28 -0.52
CA GLY A 28 -10.20 9.80 0.77
C GLY A 28 -9.29 10.18 1.94
N GLU A 29 -8.42 11.18 1.79
CA GLU A 29 -7.68 11.78 2.91
C GLU A 29 -7.35 13.22 2.54
N GLN A 30 -8.13 14.15 3.07
CA GLN A 30 -7.67 15.53 3.21
C GLN A 30 -6.45 15.48 4.13
N LEU A 31 -5.34 16.05 3.68
CA LEU A 31 -4.16 16.35 4.49
C LEU A 31 -4.60 17.15 5.73
N GLY A 32 -4.88 16.43 6.81
CA GLY A 32 -4.95 16.96 8.15
C GLY A 32 -3.56 17.42 8.51
N THR A 33 -3.39 18.73 8.55
CA THR A 33 -2.26 19.38 9.18
C THR A 33 -2.44 19.16 10.68
N ASP A 34 -1.87 18.09 11.24
CA ASP A 34 -1.50 17.98 12.64
C ASP A 34 -0.80 16.64 12.90
N GLU A 35 0.54 16.68 12.92
CA GLU A 35 1.35 15.79 13.76
C GLU A 35 2.74 16.45 13.97
N ILE A 36 2.72 17.66 14.53
CA ILE A 36 3.89 18.19 15.24
C ILE A 36 3.73 17.73 16.70
N ILE A 37 4.19 16.51 16.98
CA ILE A 37 4.39 16.06 18.35
C ILE A 37 5.89 16.22 18.64
N PRO A 38 6.28 17.07 19.61
CA PRO A 38 7.68 17.18 20.02
C PRO A 38 8.00 15.95 20.88
N SER A 39 9.05 15.21 20.54
CA SER A 39 9.61 14.20 21.46
C SER A 39 10.90 14.71 22.10
N SER A 40 10.99 14.43 23.40
CA SER A 40 11.91 15.00 24.38
C SER A 40 13.39 14.72 24.13
N GLU A 41 14.18 15.74 24.47
CA GLU A 41 15.60 15.75 24.83
C GLU A 41 16.34 14.40 24.82
N SER A 42 17.31 14.30 23.91
CA SER A 42 18.55 13.58 24.18
C SER A 42 19.74 14.53 24.05
N LEU A 43 20.58 14.50 25.07
CA LEU A 43 21.62 15.47 25.45
C LEU A 43 22.85 15.39 24.53
N ALA A 44 22.83 16.04 23.36
CA ALA A 44 24.05 16.20 22.56
C ALA A 44 24.19 17.51 21.77
N THR A 45 23.27 18.48 21.94
CA THR A 45 23.41 19.80 21.31
C THR A 45 23.01 20.88 22.29
N ARG A 46 23.91 21.18 23.23
CA ARG A 46 23.89 22.47 23.91
C ARG A 46 25.14 23.25 23.54
N ASP A 47 24.89 24.51 23.23
CA ASP A 47 25.84 25.60 23.07
C ASP A 47 26.37 25.75 21.63
N TYR A 48 25.74 26.64 20.85
CA TYR A 48 26.43 27.71 20.11
C TYR A 48 25.40 28.75 19.61
N SER A 49 25.22 29.80 20.41
CA SER A 49 24.62 31.08 19.99
C SER A 49 25.73 32.11 19.85
N ALA A 50 26.04 32.50 18.62
CA ALA A 50 26.74 33.73 18.18
C ALA A 50 26.86 33.60 16.65
N SER A 51 26.64 34.56 15.75
CA SER A 51 26.47 36.01 15.79
C SER A 51 25.98 36.44 14.39
N GLY A 52 25.17 37.49 14.28
CA GLY A 52 24.60 37.94 12.99
C GLY A 52 25.58 38.65 12.05
N TYR A 53 25.17 38.77 10.77
CA TYR A 53 25.37 39.90 9.81
C TYR A 53 24.48 39.60 8.58
N SER A 54 23.43 40.40 8.35
CA SER A 54 23.38 41.55 7.43
C SER A 54 23.34 41.17 5.94
N SER A 55 22.20 41.45 5.33
CA SER A 55 21.83 41.19 3.94
C SER A 55 22.59 42.05 2.92
N ARG A 56 23.02 41.44 1.81
CA ARG A 56 23.05 42.14 0.51
C ARG A 56 22.78 41.17 -0.63
N ALA A 57 21.78 41.52 -1.44
CA ALA A 57 21.35 40.79 -2.62
C ALA A 57 22.39 40.91 -3.76
N ALA A 58 22.74 39.78 -4.37
CA ALA A 58 23.26 39.70 -5.73
C ALA A 58 23.02 38.29 -6.30
N GLU A 59 22.34 38.24 -7.43
CA GLU A 59 21.98 37.07 -8.22
C GLU A 59 23.17 36.16 -8.52
N THR A 60 23.13 34.91 -8.07
CA THR A 60 23.89 33.78 -8.65
C THR A 60 23.19 32.47 -8.30
N GLU A 61 22.16 32.14 -9.08
CA GLU A 61 21.50 30.85 -8.99
C GLU A 61 22.49 29.73 -9.37
N THR A 62 22.50 28.65 -8.58
CA THR A 62 23.20 27.36 -8.69
C THR A 62 24.59 27.17 -8.05
N LYS A 63 25.39 28.20 -7.76
CA LYS A 63 26.73 28.01 -7.13
C LYS A 63 26.81 28.30 -5.62
N VAL A 64 25.81 28.98 -5.07
CA VAL A 64 25.80 29.39 -3.66
C VAL A 64 25.36 28.25 -2.72
N ASP A 65 24.52 27.33 -3.18
CA ASP A 65 23.96 26.27 -2.32
C ASP A 65 24.93 25.10 -2.06
N THR A 66 25.74 24.69 -3.06
CA THR A 66 26.69 23.57 -2.88
C THR A 66 27.80 23.91 -1.91
N SER A 67 28.31 25.16 -1.93
CA SER A 67 29.36 25.59 -1.01
C SER A 67 28.88 25.59 0.45
N ASN A 68 27.63 26.01 0.69
CA ASN A 68 27.05 26.04 2.03
C ASN A 68 26.77 24.63 2.57
N ILE A 69 26.36 23.71 1.69
CA ILE A 69 26.15 22.29 2.02
C ILE A 69 27.49 21.62 2.36
N GLU A 70 28.52 21.80 1.54
CA GLU A 70 29.86 21.24 1.76
C GLU A 70 30.54 21.79 3.02
N GLU A 71 30.32 23.07 3.35
CA GLU A 71 30.81 23.70 4.59
C GLU A 71 30.11 23.09 5.82
N ALA A 72 28.78 22.98 5.81
CA ALA A 72 28.02 22.36 6.89
C ALA A 72 28.36 20.87 7.07
N GLU A 73 28.57 20.14 5.97
CA GLU A 73 29.09 18.77 5.99
C GLU A 73 30.47 18.70 6.64
N SER A 74 31.38 19.60 6.27
CA SER A 74 32.74 19.63 6.81
C SER A 74 32.73 19.91 8.31
N SER A 75 31.90 20.83 8.79
CA SER A 75 31.74 21.11 10.23
C SER A 75 31.19 19.91 11.02
N LEU A 76 30.20 19.19 10.46
CA LEU A 76 29.67 17.97 11.09
C LEU A 76 30.72 16.86 11.17
N ARG A 77 31.58 16.75 10.15
CA ARG A 77 32.66 15.76 10.10
C ARG A 77 33.88 16.15 10.94
N GLU A 78 34.17 17.44 11.09
CA GLU A 78 35.27 17.97 11.90
C GLU A 78 35.06 17.64 13.40
N SER A 79 33.82 17.47 13.83
CA SER A 79 33.49 16.93 15.15
C SER A 79 33.96 15.48 15.38
N GLY A 80 34.32 14.75 14.31
CA GLY A 80 34.90 13.40 14.36
C GLY A 80 33.90 12.25 14.53
N PHE A 81 32.60 12.54 14.66
CA PHE A 81 31.60 11.52 15.01
C PHE A 81 30.85 10.91 13.82
N LEU A 82 30.83 11.56 12.65
CA LEU A 82 29.96 11.20 11.53
C LEU A 82 30.74 10.94 10.25
N ASN A 83 30.33 9.92 9.48
CA ASN A 83 30.81 9.76 8.11
C ASN A 83 30.12 10.74 7.14
N TYR A 84 30.56 10.75 5.89
CA TYR A 84 30.08 11.70 4.88
C TYR A 84 28.57 11.53 4.61
N GLU A 85 28.14 10.28 4.52
CA GLU A 85 26.77 9.89 4.21
C GLU A 85 25.82 10.16 5.39
N GLU A 86 26.27 9.96 6.62
CA GLU A 86 25.55 10.29 7.85
C GLU A 86 25.37 11.80 8.02
N ALA A 87 26.41 12.60 7.73
CA ALA A 87 26.32 14.06 7.76
C ALA A 87 25.27 14.58 6.76
N ARG A 88 25.28 14.04 5.52
CA ARG A 88 24.25 14.36 4.51
C ARG A 88 22.85 13.92 4.92
N ALA A 89 22.72 12.74 5.50
CA ALA A 89 21.43 12.24 5.99
C ALA A 89 20.82 13.18 7.04
N LEU A 90 21.63 13.69 7.98
CA LEU A 90 21.18 14.64 9.00
C LEU A 90 20.85 16.02 8.39
N LEU A 91 21.72 16.55 7.53
CA LEU A 91 21.48 17.85 6.89
C LEU A 91 20.21 17.84 6.03
N GLY A 92 20.01 16.78 5.23
CA GLY A 92 18.81 16.64 4.41
C GLY A 92 17.54 16.52 5.25
N ARG A 93 17.59 15.83 6.39
CA ARG A 93 16.47 15.79 7.35
C ARG A 93 16.12 17.18 7.87
N LEU A 94 17.11 17.97 8.25
CA LEU A 94 16.89 19.34 8.75
C LEU A 94 16.24 20.22 7.69
N GLU A 95 16.68 20.17 6.44
CA GLU A 95 16.05 20.92 5.36
C GLU A 95 14.63 20.44 5.06
N TYR A 96 14.39 19.12 5.13
CA TYR A 96 13.04 18.56 4.95
C TYR A 96 12.09 19.05 6.05
N GLN A 97 12.55 19.06 7.31
CA GLN A 97 11.76 19.54 8.45
C GLN A 97 11.44 21.04 8.38
N LYS A 98 12.31 21.84 7.74
CA LYS A 98 12.04 23.27 7.46
C LYS A 98 10.99 23.47 6.36
N GLY A 99 10.58 22.40 5.66
CA GLY A 99 9.67 22.46 4.51
C GLY A 99 10.38 22.73 3.17
N ASN A 100 11.71 22.78 3.14
CA ASN A 100 12.50 23.03 1.93
C ASN A 100 12.73 21.72 1.17
N VAL A 101 11.70 21.22 0.49
CA VAL A 101 11.70 19.89 -0.14
C VAL A 101 12.79 19.75 -1.22
N GLU A 102 12.98 20.77 -2.06
CA GLU A 102 13.98 20.78 -3.12
C GLU A 102 15.41 20.81 -2.57
N ALA A 103 15.65 21.59 -1.51
CA ALA A 103 16.96 21.66 -0.86
C ALA A 103 17.30 20.33 -0.18
N ALA A 104 16.33 19.74 0.53
CA ALA A 104 16.47 18.42 1.12
C ALA A 104 16.79 17.35 0.07
N LEU A 105 16.09 17.38 -1.07
CA LEU A 105 16.33 16.44 -2.16
C LEU A 105 17.75 16.57 -2.72
N ARG A 106 18.25 17.79 -2.94
CA ARG A 106 19.64 18.00 -3.42
C ARG A 106 20.66 17.39 -2.46
N VAL A 107 20.45 17.55 -1.15
CA VAL A 107 21.33 16.95 -0.13
C VAL A 107 21.23 15.41 -0.17
N PHE A 108 20.03 14.85 -0.25
CA PHE A 108 19.82 13.40 -0.32
C PHE A 108 20.32 12.76 -1.62
N GLU A 109 20.29 13.48 -2.75
CA GLU A 109 20.88 13.05 -4.02
C GLU A 109 22.40 12.91 -3.91
N GLY A 110 23.02 13.63 -2.97
CA GLY A 110 24.43 13.52 -2.65
C GLY A 110 24.84 12.27 -1.86
N ILE A 111 23.90 11.48 -1.32
CA ILE A 111 24.21 10.24 -0.60
C ILE A 111 24.52 9.14 -1.62
N ASP A 112 25.70 8.53 -1.55
CA ASP A 112 26.05 7.37 -2.38
C ASP A 112 25.38 6.10 -1.83
N ILE A 113 24.10 5.93 -2.17
CA ILE A 113 23.28 4.79 -1.76
C ILE A 113 23.92 3.47 -2.20
N ALA A 114 24.51 3.41 -3.39
CA ALA A 114 25.12 2.19 -3.91
C ALA A 114 26.35 1.76 -3.07
N ALA A 115 27.13 2.71 -2.57
CA ALA A 115 28.27 2.42 -1.69
C ALA A 115 27.86 2.02 -0.26
N VAL A 116 26.75 2.54 0.26
CA VAL A 116 26.29 2.22 1.63
C VAL A 116 25.39 0.98 1.71
N THR A 117 24.63 0.63 0.67
CA THR A 117 23.72 -0.53 0.67
C THR A 117 24.38 -1.84 1.08
N PRO A 118 25.55 -2.24 0.53
CA PRO A 118 26.22 -3.47 0.98
C PRO A 118 26.62 -3.43 2.46
N LYS A 119 27.03 -2.27 2.98
CA LYS A 119 27.40 -2.10 4.39
C LYS A 119 26.18 -2.22 5.30
N MET A 120 25.06 -1.59 4.94
CA MET A 120 23.79 -1.71 5.66
C MET A 120 23.31 -3.17 5.68
N LYS A 121 23.35 -3.86 4.54
CA LYS A 121 22.99 -5.27 4.41
C LYS A 121 23.79 -6.15 5.39
N ILE A 122 25.12 -6.00 5.43
CA ILE A 122 25.99 -6.76 6.33
C ILE A 122 25.67 -6.47 7.80
N SER A 123 25.44 -5.20 8.15
CA SER A 123 25.08 -4.80 9.52
C SER A 123 23.74 -5.39 9.98
N ILE A 124 22.74 -5.39 9.10
CA ILE A 124 21.42 -5.97 9.37
C ILE A 124 21.54 -7.49 9.58
N ALA A 125 22.22 -8.21 8.68
CA ALA A 125 22.40 -9.65 8.79
C ALA A 125 23.10 -10.05 10.11
N ARG A 126 24.18 -9.34 10.47
CA ARG A 126 24.94 -9.59 11.72
C ARG A 126 24.14 -9.31 12.99
N ARG A 127 23.18 -8.39 12.96
CA ARG A 127 22.31 -8.10 14.12
C ARG A 127 21.41 -9.29 14.46
N CYS A 128 21.04 -10.08 13.46
CA CYS A 128 20.08 -11.17 13.57
C CYS A 128 20.74 -12.55 13.70
N GLU A 129 22.04 -12.66 13.43
CA GLU A 129 22.82 -13.87 13.72
C GLU A 129 22.97 -14.07 15.25
N LEU A 130 22.50 -15.21 15.77
CA LEU A 130 22.85 -15.69 17.11
C LEU A 130 24.39 -15.70 17.26
N PRO A 131 24.95 -15.39 18.45
CA PRO A 131 26.39 -15.31 18.65
C PRO A 131 27.03 -16.70 18.54
N ARG A 132 27.26 -17.17 17.30
CA ARG A 132 28.10 -18.32 17.02
C ARG A 132 29.53 -17.84 16.94
N ARG A 133 30.37 -18.48 17.76
CA ARG A 133 31.79 -18.23 17.97
C ARG A 133 32.50 -17.68 16.74
N HIS A 134 32.89 -16.40 16.87
CA HIS A 134 34.13 -15.79 16.40
C HIS A 134 34.88 -16.58 15.32
N SER A 135 34.59 -16.29 14.06
CA SER A 135 35.60 -16.39 13.01
C SER A 135 35.91 -14.97 12.56
N GLN A 136 37.11 -14.49 12.90
CA GLN A 136 37.64 -13.21 12.44
C GLN A 136 37.80 -13.27 10.93
N SER A 137 36.81 -12.76 10.19
CA SER A 137 37.00 -12.36 8.81
C SER A 137 37.49 -10.91 8.80
N ASP A 138 38.56 -10.68 8.03
CA ASP A 138 39.29 -9.41 7.82
C ASP A 138 38.46 -8.41 6.97
N ALA A 139 37.15 -8.35 7.21
CA ALA A 139 36.22 -7.47 6.52
C ALA A 139 36.05 -6.15 7.29
N ALA A 140 35.90 -5.04 6.55
CA ALA A 140 35.68 -3.71 7.12
C ALA A 140 34.64 -3.72 8.25
N PRO A 141 34.81 -2.89 9.31
CA PRO A 141 33.89 -2.85 10.43
C PRO A 141 32.46 -2.62 9.95
N PRO A 142 31.47 -3.38 10.46
CA PRO A 142 30.08 -3.17 10.11
C PRO A 142 29.64 -1.79 10.59
N MET A 143 28.77 -1.14 9.83
CA MET A 143 28.12 0.11 10.22
C MET A 143 27.28 -0.11 11.50
N SER A 144 27.17 0.91 12.35
CA SER A 144 26.32 0.84 13.55
C SER A 144 24.83 0.83 13.15
N MET A 145 23.97 0.16 13.94
CA MET A 145 22.53 0.15 13.65
C MET A 145 21.88 1.55 13.63
N PRO A 146 22.25 2.50 14.51
CA PRO A 146 21.76 3.88 14.40
C PRO A 146 22.11 4.56 13.07
N ALA A 147 23.28 4.28 12.51
CA ALA A 147 23.66 4.80 11.19
C ALA A 147 22.81 4.15 10.07
N VAL A 148 22.51 2.85 10.17
CA VAL A 148 21.56 2.19 9.24
C VAL A 148 20.17 2.84 9.32
N SER A 149 19.65 3.07 10.54
CA SER A 149 18.37 3.74 10.77
C SER A 149 18.35 5.16 10.18
N LEU A 150 19.40 5.95 10.42
CA LEU A 150 19.57 7.29 9.86
C LEU A 150 19.58 7.29 8.32
N LEU A 151 20.31 6.37 7.69
CA LEU A 151 20.38 6.27 6.24
C LEU A 151 19.06 5.80 5.63
N PHE A 152 18.36 4.82 6.23
CA PHE A 152 17.04 4.40 5.77
C PHE A 152 16.04 5.55 5.84
N GLU A 153 16.04 6.32 6.93
CA GLU A 153 15.18 7.50 7.05
C GLU A 153 15.54 8.55 6.00
N ALA A 154 16.82 8.78 5.71
CA ALA A 154 17.22 9.70 4.64
C ALA A 154 16.77 9.23 3.24
N ILE A 155 16.87 7.93 2.94
CA ILE A 155 16.37 7.36 1.68
C ILE A 155 14.84 7.48 1.61
N PHE A 156 14.14 7.27 2.73
CA PHE A 156 12.69 7.44 2.80
C PHE A 156 12.27 8.90 2.60
N LEU A 157 12.96 9.85 3.26
CA LEU A 157 12.72 11.28 3.09
C LEU A 157 13.06 11.75 1.67
N LYS A 158 14.09 11.17 1.03
CA LYS A 158 14.35 11.35 -0.40
C LYS A 158 13.16 10.93 -1.25
N ALA A 159 12.57 9.76 -0.97
CA ALA A 159 11.38 9.28 -1.66
C ALA A 159 10.19 10.22 -1.45
N LYS A 160 9.97 10.73 -0.23
CA LYS A 160 8.92 11.72 0.07
C LYS A 160 9.14 13.04 -0.66
N SER A 161 10.38 13.54 -0.73
CA SER A 161 10.69 14.74 -1.51
C SER A 161 10.43 14.53 -3.00
N LEU A 162 10.83 13.39 -3.55
CA LEU A 162 10.56 13.04 -4.95
C LEU A 162 9.05 12.92 -5.22
N GLN A 163 8.29 12.34 -4.28
CA GLN A 163 6.83 12.25 -4.35
C GLN A 163 6.19 13.64 -4.39
N ALA A 164 6.60 14.54 -3.49
CA ALA A 164 6.11 15.92 -3.42
C ALA A 164 6.38 16.71 -4.72
N LEU A 165 7.47 16.40 -5.41
CA LEU A 165 7.83 17.00 -6.71
C LEU A 165 7.23 16.26 -7.92
N GLY A 166 6.44 15.20 -7.71
CA GLY A 166 5.81 14.43 -8.79
C GLY A 166 6.75 13.47 -9.52
N ARG A 167 7.98 13.25 -9.04
CA ARG A 167 8.96 12.29 -9.58
C ARG A 167 8.70 10.88 -9.05
N PHE A 168 7.48 10.36 -9.29
CA PHE A 168 6.98 9.14 -8.63
C PHE A 168 7.81 7.88 -8.90
N LYS A 169 8.32 7.70 -10.12
CA LYS A 169 9.15 6.53 -10.46
C LYS A 169 10.45 6.49 -9.66
N GLU A 170 11.10 7.63 -9.50
CA GLU A 170 12.35 7.75 -8.72
C GLU A 170 12.09 7.64 -7.22
N ALA A 171 10.95 8.16 -6.76
CA ALA A 171 10.48 7.97 -5.39
C ALA A 171 10.29 6.47 -5.10
N ALA A 172 9.60 5.75 -5.98
CA ALA A 172 9.34 4.32 -5.83
C ALA A 172 10.64 3.52 -5.83
N GLN A 173 11.58 3.84 -6.72
CA GLN A 173 12.91 3.23 -6.72
C GLN A 173 13.67 3.46 -5.40
N SER A 174 13.55 4.66 -4.82
CA SER A 174 14.19 4.97 -3.53
C SER A 174 13.59 4.14 -2.39
N CYS A 175 12.26 4.02 -2.32
CA CYS A 175 11.60 3.13 -1.35
C CYS A 175 11.97 1.66 -1.56
N LYS A 176 12.02 1.20 -2.82
CA LYS A 176 12.37 -0.18 -3.18
C LYS A 176 13.76 -0.56 -2.67
N VAL A 177 14.74 0.35 -2.74
CA VAL A 177 16.09 0.09 -2.18
C VAL A 177 16.05 -0.24 -0.69
N ILE A 178 15.19 0.42 0.09
CA ILE A 178 15.04 0.14 1.53
C ILE A 178 14.57 -1.31 1.73
N LEU A 179 13.47 -1.68 1.06
CA LEU A 179 12.86 -3.00 1.21
C LEU A 179 13.78 -4.11 0.69
N ASP A 180 14.36 -3.95 -0.50
CA ASP A 180 15.30 -4.91 -1.10
C ASP A 180 16.56 -5.10 -0.24
N THR A 181 17.03 -4.03 0.43
CA THR A 181 18.19 -4.12 1.35
C THR A 181 17.86 -5.02 2.54
N VAL A 182 16.66 -4.87 3.13
CA VAL A 182 16.22 -5.68 4.27
C VAL A 182 15.94 -7.12 3.86
N GLU A 183 15.13 -7.33 2.82
CA GLU A 183 14.78 -8.68 2.34
C GLU A 183 16.04 -9.47 1.93
N SER A 184 17.00 -8.82 1.28
CA SER A 184 18.24 -9.49 0.91
C SER A 184 19.17 -9.76 2.09
N ALA A 185 19.05 -9.02 3.20
CA ALA A 185 19.80 -9.24 4.43
C ALA A 185 19.16 -10.34 5.32
N LEU A 186 17.84 -10.45 5.27
CA LEU A 186 17.03 -11.33 6.12
C LEU A 186 15.99 -12.08 5.27
N PRO A 187 16.40 -13.03 4.40
CA PRO A 187 15.49 -13.67 3.46
C PRO A 187 14.36 -14.48 4.14
N GLU A 188 14.55 -14.89 5.39
CA GLU A 188 13.54 -15.60 6.18
C GLU A 188 12.49 -14.68 6.84
N GLY A 189 12.64 -13.35 6.76
CA GLY A 189 11.76 -12.37 7.41
C GLY A 189 12.40 -11.64 8.60
N LEU A 190 11.70 -10.63 9.11
CA LEU A 190 12.17 -9.85 10.26
C LEU A 190 11.98 -10.62 11.57
N PRO A 191 13.03 -10.83 12.38
CA PRO A 191 12.87 -11.46 13.69
C PRO A 191 12.14 -10.55 14.68
N GLU A 192 11.46 -11.13 15.67
CA GLU A 192 10.66 -10.38 16.67
C GLU A 192 11.48 -9.31 17.43
N ASN A 193 12.77 -9.56 17.66
CA ASN A 193 13.68 -8.62 18.33
C ASN A 193 14.11 -7.42 17.46
N PHE A 194 13.82 -7.44 16.15
CA PHE A 194 14.11 -6.33 15.24
C PHE A 194 13.30 -5.08 15.61
N ALA A 195 12.09 -5.28 16.17
CA ALA A 195 11.20 -4.23 16.65
C ALA A 195 11.76 -3.43 17.85
N ALA A 196 12.86 -3.87 18.48
CA ALA A 196 13.54 -3.10 19.52
C ALA A 196 14.08 -1.75 19.00
N ASP A 197 14.24 -1.60 17.69
CA ASP A 197 14.58 -0.35 17.00
C ASP A 197 13.32 0.30 16.44
N CYS A 198 12.55 0.96 17.31
CA CYS A 198 11.24 1.50 16.96
C CYS A 198 11.29 2.40 15.72
N LYS A 199 12.35 3.18 15.56
CA LYS A 199 12.49 4.14 14.47
C LYS A 199 12.80 3.50 13.13
N LEU A 200 13.66 2.47 13.13
CA LEU A 200 13.93 1.68 11.93
C LEU A 200 12.68 0.92 11.49
N GLN A 201 11.98 0.26 12.42
CA GLN A 201 10.74 -0.45 12.14
C GLN A 201 9.65 0.49 11.60
N GLU A 202 9.48 1.67 12.20
CA GLU A 202 8.53 2.69 11.73
C GLU A 202 8.83 3.14 10.29
N THR A 203 10.10 3.40 9.97
CA THR A 203 10.52 3.78 8.61
C THR A 203 10.24 2.65 7.61
N LEU A 204 10.43 1.39 8.02
CA LEU A 204 10.12 0.23 7.20
C LEU A 204 8.63 0.08 6.96
N SER A 205 7.79 0.13 8.00
CA SER A 205 6.32 0.09 7.84
C SER A 205 5.83 1.18 6.89
N LYS A 206 6.31 2.42 7.07
CA LYS A 206 5.98 3.54 6.18
C LYS A 206 6.45 3.31 4.74
N SER A 207 7.60 2.66 4.54
CA SER A 207 8.12 2.35 3.20
C SER A 207 7.32 1.26 2.51
N VAL A 208 6.89 0.25 3.27
CA VAL A 208 6.06 -0.87 2.82
C VAL A 208 4.69 -0.38 2.33
N GLU A 209 4.06 0.54 3.07
CA GLU A 209 2.79 1.16 2.66
C GLU A 209 2.96 2.11 1.47
N LEU A 210 4.05 2.88 1.43
CA LEU A 210 4.23 3.92 0.41
C LEU A 210 4.59 3.35 -0.97
N LEU A 211 5.33 2.23 -1.03
CA LEU A 211 5.86 1.72 -2.30
C LEU A 211 4.77 1.38 -3.34
N PRO A 212 3.70 0.63 -3.01
CA PRO A 212 2.62 0.38 -3.96
C PRO A 212 1.93 1.66 -4.43
N GLU A 213 1.71 2.64 -3.54
CA GLU A 213 1.11 3.92 -3.89
C GLU A 213 1.96 4.70 -4.90
N LEU A 214 3.27 4.72 -4.72
CA LEU A 214 4.18 5.39 -5.65
C LEU A 214 4.15 4.75 -7.04
N TRP A 215 4.05 3.42 -7.13
CA TRP A 215 3.91 2.74 -8.43
C TRP A 215 2.56 2.99 -9.09
N LYS A 216 1.47 3.08 -8.32
CA LYS A 216 0.17 3.52 -8.82
C LYS A 216 0.24 4.93 -9.42
N LEU A 217 0.91 5.87 -8.73
CA LEU A 217 1.12 7.24 -9.21
C LEU A 217 2.07 7.31 -10.41
N ALA A 218 3.04 6.40 -10.50
CA ALA A 218 3.96 6.27 -11.62
C ALA A 218 3.34 5.56 -12.84
N TRP A 219 2.08 5.10 -12.74
CA TRP A 219 1.36 4.35 -13.79
C TRP A 219 2.05 3.03 -14.19
N ASP A 220 2.68 2.36 -13.22
CA ASP A 220 3.28 1.04 -13.41
C ASP A 220 2.53 -0.02 -12.60
N PRO A 221 1.44 -0.61 -13.15
CA PRO A 221 0.59 -1.54 -12.41
C PRO A 221 1.31 -2.85 -12.07
N GLN A 222 2.28 -3.28 -12.89
CA GLN A 222 3.01 -4.53 -12.65
C GLN A 222 3.92 -4.36 -11.43
N GLU A 223 4.67 -3.26 -11.33
CA GLU A 223 5.47 -2.98 -10.13
C GLU A 223 4.60 -2.74 -8.90
N ALA A 224 3.41 -2.14 -9.04
CA ALA A 224 2.45 -2.00 -7.93
C ALA A 224 1.99 -3.38 -7.40
N ILE A 225 1.61 -4.29 -8.30
CA ILE A 225 1.23 -5.67 -7.95
C ILE A 225 2.39 -6.41 -7.27
N LEU A 226 3.61 -6.30 -7.83
CA LEU A 226 4.80 -6.93 -7.24
C LEU A 226 5.08 -6.37 -5.84
N SER A 227 4.90 -5.07 -5.63
CA SER A 227 5.10 -4.42 -4.33
C SER A 227 4.06 -4.88 -3.31
N TYR A 228 2.77 -4.95 -3.68
CA TYR A 228 1.74 -5.50 -2.80
C TYR A 228 2.02 -6.96 -2.43
N ARG A 229 2.42 -7.79 -3.40
CA ARG A 229 2.79 -9.19 -3.16
C ARG A 229 4.02 -9.30 -2.26
N GLN A 230 5.06 -8.50 -2.48
CA GLN A 230 6.25 -8.44 -1.62
C GLN A 230 5.86 -8.13 -0.17
N THR A 231 4.96 -7.16 0.02
CA THR A 231 4.43 -6.81 1.34
C THR A 231 3.69 -7.95 2.03
N LEU A 232 2.84 -8.67 1.31
CA LEU A 232 2.01 -9.73 1.91
C LEU A 232 2.77 -11.06 2.11
N LEU A 233 3.80 -11.32 1.31
CA LEU A 233 4.55 -12.58 1.35
C LEU A 233 5.75 -12.54 2.29
N TYR A 234 6.38 -11.38 2.48
CA TYR A 234 7.51 -11.22 3.38
C TYR A 234 7.05 -10.83 4.79
N HIS A 235 7.71 -11.36 5.82
CA HIS A 235 7.36 -11.08 7.22
C HIS A 235 7.94 -9.75 7.70
N TRP A 236 7.19 -8.67 7.48
CA TRP A 236 7.59 -7.29 7.83
C TRP A 236 7.27 -6.87 9.29
N ASN A 237 6.66 -7.73 10.12
CA ASN A 237 6.15 -7.36 11.45
C ASN A 237 5.17 -6.18 11.43
N LEU A 238 4.28 -6.12 10.43
CA LEU A 238 3.22 -5.12 10.35
C LEU A 238 2.13 -5.41 11.38
N ASP A 239 1.49 -4.36 11.86
CA ASP A 239 0.30 -4.48 12.68
C ASP A 239 -0.89 -4.99 11.86
N VAL A 240 -1.92 -5.46 12.57
CA VAL A 240 -3.11 -6.07 11.96
C VAL A 240 -3.89 -5.05 11.11
N GLU A 241 -3.93 -3.78 11.53
CA GLU A 241 -4.68 -2.72 10.85
C GLU A 241 -4.03 -2.41 9.49
N THR A 242 -2.72 -2.15 9.48
CA THR A 242 -1.94 -1.91 8.27
C THR A 242 -2.00 -3.11 7.32
N THR A 243 -1.84 -4.33 7.83
CA THR A 243 -1.93 -5.55 7.00
C THR A 243 -3.31 -5.68 6.33
N THR A 244 -4.38 -5.43 7.09
CA THR A 244 -5.76 -5.52 6.60
C THR A 244 -6.05 -4.44 5.54
N LYS A 245 -5.54 -3.22 5.76
CA LYS A 245 -5.62 -2.12 4.79
C LYS A 245 -4.95 -2.52 3.46
N ILE A 246 -3.73 -3.05 3.53
CA ILE A 246 -2.96 -3.45 2.35
C ILE A 246 -3.64 -4.61 1.60
N GLU A 247 -4.14 -5.63 2.30
CA GLU A 247 -4.90 -6.73 1.69
C GLU A 247 -6.12 -6.21 0.91
N LYS A 248 -6.89 -5.29 1.51
CA LYS A 248 -8.08 -4.69 0.89
C LYS A 248 -7.72 -3.83 -0.32
N GLU A 249 -6.76 -2.91 -0.16
CA GLU A 249 -6.31 -2.04 -1.25
C GLU A 249 -5.75 -2.84 -2.43
N PHE A 250 -5.04 -3.93 -2.16
CA PHE A 250 -4.54 -4.80 -3.19
C PHE A 250 -5.67 -5.52 -3.94
N ALA A 251 -6.66 -6.07 -3.22
CA ALA A 251 -7.83 -6.67 -3.85
C ALA A 251 -8.58 -5.68 -4.75
N ILE A 252 -8.81 -4.46 -4.27
CA ILE A 252 -9.41 -3.37 -5.06
C ILE A 252 -8.55 -3.07 -6.30
N PHE A 253 -7.23 -2.97 -6.14
CA PHE A 253 -6.34 -2.71 -7.27
C PHE A 253 -6.40 -3.83 -8.33
N LEU A 254 -6.42 -5.08 -7.90
CA LEU A 254 -6.55 -6.24 -8.80
C LEU A 254 -7.88 -6.23 -9.56
N LEU A 255 -8.98 -5.87 -8.90
CA LEU A 255 -10.31 -5.84 -9.51
C LEU A 255 -10.51 -4.68 -10.49
N TYR A 256 -9.96 -3.51 -10.20
CA TYR A 256 -10.33 -2.27 -10.90
C TYR A 256 -9.22 -1.59 -11.70
N SER A 257 -7.96 -2.05 -11.61
CA SER A 257 -6.85 -1.44 -12.35
C SER A 257 -6.90 -1.69 -13.87
N GLY A 258 -7.66 -2.70 -14.32
CA GLY A 258 -7.72 -3.09 -15.73
C GLY A 258 -6.40 -3.63 -16.27
N SER A 259 -5.52 -4.11 -15.38
CA SER A 259 -4.27 -4.78 -15.72
C SER A 259 -4.40 -6.28 -15.46
N ASP A 260 -3.75 -7.12 -16.26
CA ASP A 260 -3.62 -8.55 -15.99
C ASP A 260 -2.25 -8.81 -15.37
N ALA A 261 -2.20 -9.44 -14.21
CA ALA A 261 -0.97 -9.88 -13.59
C ALA A 261 -0.68 -11.34 -13.95
N ALA A 262 0.60 -11.67 -14.09
CA ALA A 262 0.99 -13.07 -14.03
C ALA A 262 0.68 -13.64 -12.62
N PRO A 263 0.40 -14.94 -12.51
CA PRO A 263 0.26 -15.62 -11.22
C PRO A 263 1.42 -15.30 -10.27
N PRO A 264 1.18 -15.22 -8.94
CA PRO A 264 2.25 -15.01 -7.99
C PRO A 264 3.25 -16.18 -8.04
N ASN A 265 4.54 -15.88 -7.98
CA ASN A 265 5.60 -16.88 -7.94
C ASN A 265 5.72 -17.49 -6.53
N LEU A 266 4.75 -18.34 -6.16
CA LEU A 266 4.68 -18.99 -4.84
C LEU A 266 5.56 -20.25 -4.72
N ARG A 267 6.75 -20.25 -5.33
CA ARG A 267 7.62 -21.45 -5.45
C ARG A 267 8.10 -22.05 -4.13
N SER A 268 7.94 -21.35 -3.00
CA SER A 268 8.31 -21.81 -1.66
C SER A 268 7.12 -22.25 -0.80
N GLN A 269 5.90 -22.25 -1.32
CA GLN A 269 4.73 -22.65 -0.53
C GLN A 269 4.69 -24.17 -0.31
N MET A 270 4.15 -24.56 0.84
CA MET A 270 3.94 -25.94 1.25
C MET A 270 3.11 -26.68 0.19
N GLU A 271 3.51 -27.91 -0.14
CA GLU A 271 2.86 -28.70 -1.19
C GLU A 271 1.35 -28.84 -0.93
N GLY A 272 0.52 -28.28 -1.83
CA GLY A 272 -0.94 -28.24 -1.70
C GLY A 272 -1.57 -26.86 -1.42
N SER A 273 -0.79 -25.79 -1.31
CA SER A 273 -1.35 -24.43 -1.19
C SER A 273 -2.07 -23.97 -2.46
N PHE A 274 -3.21 -23.29 -2.32
CA PHE A 274 -3.88 -22.64 -3.44
C PHE A 274 -3.02 -21.51 -4.02
N VAL A 275 -2.84 -21.50 -5.35
CA VAL A 275 -2.11 -20.46 -6.08
C VAL A 275 -3.10 -19.78 -7.03
N PRO A 276 -3.41 -18.49 -6.83
CA PRO A 276 -4.27 -17.75 -7.75
C PRO A 276 -3.72 -17.74 -9.18
N ARG A 277 -4.58 -18.00 -10.16
CA ARG A 277 -4.20 -18.08 -11.58
C ARG A 277 -4.36 -16.76 -12.32
N ASN A 278 -5.15 -15.85 -11.77
CA ASN A 278 -5.45 -14.54 -12.33
C ASN A 278 -5.78 -13.55 -11.21
N ASN A 279 -5.96 -12.29 -11.58
CA ASN A 279 -6.24 -11.21 -10.64
C ASN A 279 -7.54 -11.39 -9.87
N ILE A 280 -8.57 -11.98 -10.50
CA ILE A 280 -9.87 -12.18 -9.87
C ILE A 280 -9.76 -13.23 -8.76
N GLU A 281 -9.10 -14.36 -9.03
CA GLU A 281 -8.84 -15.39 -8.02
C GLU A 281 -8.02 -14.84 -6.83
N GLU A 282 -7.03 -14.00 -7.11
CA GLU A 282 -6.19 -13.39 -6.05
C GLU A 282 -6.99 -12.36 -5.23
N ALA A 283 -7.81 -11.54 -5.89
CA ALA A 283 -8.69 -10.60 -5.20
C ALA A 283 -9.75 -11.32 -4.34
N VAL A 284 -10.39 -12.37 -4.87
CA VAL A 284 -11.35 -13.21 -4.12
C VAL A 284 -10.66 -13.82 -2.90
N LEU A 285 -9.45 -14.38 -3.06
CA LEU A 285 -8.70 -14.93 -1.94
C LEU A 285 -8.47 -13.90 -0.84
N LEU A 286 -7.99 -12.70 -1.19
CA LEU A 286 -7.74 -11.61 -0.24
C LEU A 286 -9.03 -11.17 0.48
N LEU A 287 -10.13 -11.03 -0.26
CA LEU A 287 -11.42 -10.64 0.31
C LEU A 287 -12.00 -11.71 1.23
N LEU A 288 -11.84 -13.00 0.90
CA LEU A 288 -12.24 -14.10 1.78
C LEU A 288 -11.37 -14.17 3.04
N ILE A 289 -10.07 -13.88 2.94
CA ILE A 289 -9.18 -13.75 4.12
C ILE A 289 -9.68 -12.63 5.04
N LEU A 290 -10.00 -11.47 4.48
CA LEU A 290 -10.54 -10.33 5.24
C LEU A 290 -11.89 -10.67 5.89
N LEU A 291 -12.81 -11.26 5.13
CA LEU A 291 -14.11 -11.70 5.64
C LEU A 291 -13.96 -12.69 6.80
N ARG A 292 -13.05 -13.66 6.67
CA ARG A 292 -12.75 -14.62 7.73
C ARG A 292 -12.12 -13.95 8.96
N LYS A 293 -11.21 -12.98 8.79
CA LYS A 293 -10.65 -12.21 9.91
C LYS A 293 -11.75 -11.47 10.67
N PHE A 294 -12.72 -10.92 9.95
CA PHE A 294 -13.89 -10.26 10.54
C PHE A 294 -14.76 -11.25 11.34
N VAL A 295 -15.13 -12.39 10.74
CA VAL A 295 -15.95 -13.43 11.42
C VAL A 295 -15.26 -13.94 12.69
N LEU A 296 -13.93 -14.01 12.70
CA LEU A 296 -13.13 -14.38 13.87
C LEU A 296 -12.91 -13.24 14.88
N GLY A 297 -13.48 -12.06 14.67
CA GLY A 297 -13.36 -10.90 15.55
C GLY A 297 -11.96 -10.27 15.58
N ARG A 298 -11.12 -10.51 14.57
CA ARG A 298 -9.76 -9.97 14.49
C ARG A 298 -9.69 -8.54 13.93
N ILE A 299 -10.70 -8.16 13.15
CA ILE A 299 -10.85 -6.83 12.53
C ILE A 299 -12.30 -6.35 12.66
N GLY A 300 -12.53 -5.05 12.51
CA GLY A 300 -13.88 -4.46 12.46
C GLY A 300 -14.63 -4.81 11.16
N TRP A 301 -15.95 -4.63 11.17
CA TRP A 301 -16.78 -4.80 9.97
C TRP A 301 -16.54 -3.65 8.99
N ASP A 302 -16.29 -3.99 7.73
CA ASP A 302 -16.23 -3.05 6.62
C ASP A 302 -17.12 -3.57 5.48
N PRO A 303 -18.28 -2.94 5.22
CA PRO A 303 -19.24 -3.39 4.20
C PRO A 303 -18.63 -3.51 2.80
N SER A 304 -17.65 -2.67 2.47
CA SER A 304 -17.06 -2.65 1.13
C SER A 304 -16.29 -3.93 0.80
N ILE A 305 -15.85 -4.71 1.80
CA ILE A 305 -15.26 -6.05 1.57
C ILE A 305 -16.28 -6.95 0.87
N LEU A 306 -17.54 -6.93 1.34
CA LEU A 306 -18.58 -7.72 0.72
C LEU A 306 -18.96 -7.16 -0.66
N ASP A 307 -19.04 -5.84 -0.82
CA ASP A 307 -19.32 -5.24 -2.14
C ASP A 307 -18.31 -5.66 -3.20
N HIS A 308 -17.02 -5.62 -2.86
CA HIS A 308 -15.94 -6.05 -3.75
C HIS A 308 -15.99 -7.56 -4.01
N LEU A 309 -16.35 -8.38 -3.01
CA LEU A 309 -16.50 -9.82 -3.15
C LEU A 309 -17.70 -10.18 -4.04
N CYS A 310 -18.84 -9.52 -3.84
CA CYS A 310 -20.02 -9.61 -4.70
C CYS A 310 -19.67 -9.34 -6.15
N PHE A 311 -18.96 -8.23 -6.41
CA PHE A 311 -18.48 -7.89 -7.74
C PHE A 311 -17.58 -9.00 -8.30
N ALA A 312 -16.55 -9.42 -7.56
CA ALA A 312 -15.54 -10.38 -8.02
C ALA A 312 -16.14 -11.76 -8.36
N LEU A 313 -17.02 -12.29 -7.50
CA LEU A 313 -17.67 -13.58 -7.73
C LEU A 313 -18.72 -13.50 -8.84
N SER A 314 -19.43 -12.38 -8.97
CA SER A 314 -20.41 -12.19 -10.05
C SER A 314 -19.75 -12.17 -11.43
N ILE A 315 -18.61 -11.49 -11.59
CA ILE A 315 -17.88 -11.48 -12.87
C ILE A 315 -17.19 -12.82 -13.16
N ALA A 316 -16.85 -13.59 -12.12
CA ALA A 316 -16.31 -14.94 -12.26
C ALA A 316 -17.39 -15.98 -12.59
N GLY A 317 -18.69 -15.63 -12.43
CA GLY A 317 -19.81 -16.56 -12.59
C GLY A 317 -19.98 -17.53 -11.42
N GLU A 318 -19.37 -17.24 -10.26
CA GLU A 318 -19.40 -18.08 -9.06
C GLU A 318 -20.50 -17.63 -8.09
N LEU A 319 -21.75 -17.55 -8.58
CA LEU A 319 -22.88 -16.98 -7.84
C LEU A 319 -23.32 -17.89 -6.69
N LYS A 320 -23.25 -19.21 -6.87
CA LYS A 320 -23.48 -20.17 -5.78
C LYS A 320 -22.52 -19.98 -4.61
N THR A 321 -21.23 -19.77 -4.89
CA THR A 321 -20.23 -19.49 -3.86
C THR A 321 -20.53 -18.18 -3.14
N LEU A 322 -20.95 -17.14 -3.87
CA LEU A 322 -21.37 -15.87 -3.28
C LEU A 322 -22.57 -16.04 -2.34
N ALA A 323 -23.59 -16.80 -2.77
CA ALA A 323 -24.75 -17.10 -1.94
C ALA A 323 -24.35 -17.75 -0.60
N HIS A 324 -23.49 -18.77 -0.66
CA HIS A 324 -23.01 -19.45 0.54
C HIS A 324 -22.24 -18.48 1.48
N GLN A 325 -21.38 -17.62 0.94
CA GLN A 325 -20.67 -16.63 1.76
C GLN A 325 -21.62 -15.65 2.46
N VAL A 326 -22.68 -15.21 1.78
CA VAL A 326 -23.70 -14.32 2.35
C VAL A 326 -24.55 -15.05 3.40
N GLU A 327 -24.83 -16.34 3.22
CA GLU A 327 -25.56 -17.17 4.19
C GLU A 327 -24.76 -17.41 5.46
N GLU A 328 -23.44 -17.59 5.37
CA GLU A 328 -22.53 -17.80 6.51
C GLU A 328 -22.31 -16.53 7.35
N LEU A 329 -22.63 -15.35 6.82
CA LEU A 329 -22.48 -14.09 7.56
C LEU A 329 -23.37 -14.03 8.82
N PRO A 330 -22.83 -13.57 9.96
CA PRO A 330 -23.60 -13.42 11.19
C PRO A 330 -24.85 -12.54 11.00
N PRO A 331 -25.95 -12.81 11.72
CA PRO A 331 -27.15 -11.98 11.66
C PRO A 331 -26.85 -10.57 12.17
N GLY A 332 -27.48 -9.56 11.56
CA GLY A 332 -27.33 -8.15 11.95
C GLY A 332 -26.15 -7.41 11.31
N ILE A 333 -25.31 -8.08 10.53
CA ILE A 333 -24.22 -7.45 9.78
C ILE A 333 -24.71 -6.78 8.50
N LEU A 334 -25.58 -7.47 7.77
CA LEU A 334 -26.26 -6.94 6.59
C LEU A 334 -27.68 -6.56 6.92
N GLU A 335 -28.16 -5.50 6.28
CA GLU A 335 -29.58 -5.20 6.29
C GLU A 335 -30.34 -6.40 5.69
N ARG A 336 -31.50 -6.72 6.26
CA ARG A 336 -32.33 -7.82 5.77
C ARG A 336 -32.61 -7.67 4.27
N LYS A 337 -32.98 -6.46 3.84
CA LYS A 337 -33.24 -6.17 2.42
C LYS A 337 -32.05 -6.50 1.54
N GLU A 338 -30.87 -5.96 1.87
CA GLU A 338 -29.62 -6.21 1.15
C GLU A 338 -29.29 -7.71 1.06
N ARG A 339 -29.36 -8.43 2.18
CA ARG A 339 -29.08 -9.88 2.21
C ARG A 339 -30.00 -10.66 1.28
N TYR A 340 -31.31 -10.42 1.36
CA TYR A 340 -32.28 -11.11 0.53
C TYR A 340 -32.12 -10.75 -0.95
N CYS A 341 -31.80 -9.50 -1.28
CA CYS A 341 -31.55 -9.07 -2.66
C CYS A 341 -30.33 -9.77 -3.25
N ILE A 342 -29.20 -9.84 -2.53
CA ILE A 342 -28.00 -10.53 -3.01
C ILE A 342 -28.29 -12.03 -3.22
N LEU A 343 -28.91 -12.70 -2.25
CA LEU A 343 -29.24 -14.12 -2.36
C LEU A 343 -30.19 -14.41 -3.53
N THR A 344 -31.23 -13.59 -3.68
CA THR A 344 -32.19 -13.71 -4.79
C THR A 344 -31.48 -13.60 -6.14
N LEU A 345 -30.60 -12.60 -6.31
CA LEU A 345 -29.83 -12.42 -7.53
C LEU A 345 -28.89 -13.60 -7.81
N CYS A 346 -28.26 -14.15 -6.76
CA CYS A 346 -27.39 -15.32 -6.90
C CYS A 346 -28.17 -16.56 -7.35
N TYR A 347 -29.25 -16.91 -6.65
CA TYR A 347 -30.06 -18.09 -6.96
C TYR A 347 -30.75 -17.98 -8.33
N HIS A 348 -31.28 -16.80 -8.69
CA HIS A 348 -31.81 -16.57 -10.03
C HIS A 348 -30.73 -16.72 -11.12
N GLY A 349 -29.52 -16.20 -10.87
CA GLY A 349 -28.40 -16.34 -11.82
C GLY A 349 -27.91 -17.78 -12.01
N GLU A 350 -28.10 -18.65 -11.01
CA GLU A 350 -27.86 -20.10 -11.09
C GLU A 350 -29.04 -20.89 -11.68
N GLY A 351 -30.16 -20.23 -11.98
CA GLY A 351 -31.39 -20.85 -12.50
C GLY A 351 -32.29 -21.49 -11.43
N GLU A 352 -32.05 -21.23 -10.15
CA GLU A 352 -32.89 -21.68 -9.03
C GLU A 352 -34.04 -20.68 -8.75
N ASP A 353 -34.85 -20.41 -9.77
CA ASP A 353 -35.87 -19.35 -9.77
C ASP A 353 -36.91 -19.47 -8.65
N MET A 354 -37.30 -20.69 -8.29
CA MET A 354 -38.26 -20.91 -7.20
C MET A 354 -37.68 -20.51 -5.83
N VAL A 355 -36.39 -20.77 -5.60
CA VAL A 355 -35.69 -20.37 -4.37
C VAL A 355 -35.58 -18.86 -4.31
N ALA A 356 -35.24 -18.22 -5.43
CA ALA A 356 -35.20 -16.77 -5.56
C ALA A 356 -36.58 -16.12 -5.28
N LEU A 357 -37.67 -16.68 -5.82
CA LEU A 357 -39.03 -16.21 -5.55
C LEU A 357 -39.43 -16.37 -4.08
N ASP A 358 -39.10 -17.49 -3.44
CA ASP A 358 -39.38 -17.70 -2.02
C ASP A 358 -38.64 -16.68 -1.13
N LEU A 359 -37.40 -16.34 -1.48
CA LEU A 359 -36.65 -15.26 -0.82
C LEU A 359 -37.36 -13.90 -0.99
N LEU A 360 -37.81 -13.57 -2.21
CA LEU A 360 -38.55 -12.34 -2.48
C LEU A 360 -39.88 -12.28 -1.73
N ARG A 361 -40.65 -13.37 -1.68
CA ARG A 361 -41.89 -13.47 -0.90
C ARG A 361 -41.63 -13.17 0.57
N ASN A 362 -40.58 -13.76 1.14
CA ASN A 362 -40.18 -13.52 2.52
C ASN A 362 -39.75 -12.07 2.79
N LEU A 363 -39.16 -11.40 1.80
CA LEU A 363 -38.75 -10.01 1.90
C LEU A 363 -39.95 -9.05 1.79
N LEU A 364 -40.82 -9.24 0.80
CA LEU A 364 -41.97 -8.37 0.50
C LEU A 364 -43.09 -8.49 1.55
N ASN A 365 -43.22 -9.63 2.21
CA ASN A 365 -44.18 -9.81 3.29
C ASN A 365 -43.84 -9.03 4.57
N ASN A 366 -42.65 -8.42 4.66
CA ASN A 366 -42.25 -7.62 5.80
C ASN A 366 -42.82 -6.19 5.71
N ARG A 367 -43.67 -5.81 6.68
CA ARG A 367 -44.37 -4.52 6.72
C ARG A 367 -43.46 -3.30 6.93
N GLU A 368 -42.23 -3.53 7.37
CA GLU A 368 -41.23 -2.48 7.63
C GLU A 368 -40.47 -2.05 6.36
N ASN A 369 -40.62 -2.78 5.24
CA ASN A 369 -39.91 -2.47 4.01
C ASN A 369 -40.66 -1.41 3.19
N HIS A 370 -40.14 -0.19 3.19
CA HIS A 370 -40.57 0.88 2.29
C HIS A 370 -39.65 0.92 1.04
N ASP A 371 -40.21 1.25 -0.13
CA ASP A 371 -39.54 1.26 -1.45
C ASP A 371 -38.96 -0.09 -1.94
N CYS A 372 -39.84 -1.04 -2.29
CA CYS A 372 -39.46 -2.36 -2.85
C CYS A 372 -39.53 -2.43 -4.39
N ILE A 373 -39.26 -1.33 -5.10
CA ILE A 373 -39.46 -1.26 -6.56
C ILE A 373 -38.56 -2.25 -7.29
N PHE A 374 -37.29 -2.34 -6.89
CA PHE A 374 -36.33 -3.24 -7.52
C PHE A 374 -36.72 -4.70 -7.32
N GLU A 375 -37.13 -5.05 -6.10
CA GLU A 375 -37.52 -6.39 -5.69
C GLU A 375 -38.80 -6.84 -6.41
N LEU A 376 -39.78 -5.95 -6.55
CA LEU A 376 -41.01 -6.21 -7.30
C LEU A 376 -40.72 -6.40 -8.80
N LEU A 377 -39.82 -5.59 -9.38
CA LEU A 377 -39.41 -5.76 -10.78
C LEU A 377 -38.66 -7.09 -10.97
N LEU A 378 -37.80 -7.48 -10.02
CA LEU A 378 -37.11 -8.75 -10.07
C LEU A 378 -38.08 -9.94 -9.94
N ALA A 379 -39.05 -9.85 -9.03
CA ALA A 379 -40.11 -10.85 -8.89
C ALA A 379 -40.93 -10.99 -10.19
N SER A 380 -41.38 -9.87 -10.77
CA SER A 380 -42.14 -9.86 -12.02
C SER A 380 -41.33 -10.45 -13.19
N LYS A 381 -40.02 -10.16 -13.26
CA LYS A 381 -39.13 -10.78 -14.26
C LYS A 381 -39.09 -12.31 -14.10
N ILE A 382 -38.84 -12.80 -12.89
CA ILE A 382 -38.74 -14.25 -12.64
C ILE A 382 -40.08 -14.95 -12.92
N CYS A 383 -41.20 -14.37 -12.47
CA CYS A 383 -42.54 -14.90 -12.75
C CYS A 383 -42.90 -14.86 -14.24
N GLY A 384 -42.44 -13.86 -14.99
CA GLY A 384 -42.65 -13.78 -16.44
C GLY A 384 -41.87 -14.82 -17.23
N GLU A 385 -40.73 -15.28 -16.71
CA GLU A 385 -39.89 -16.32 -17.31
C GLU A 385 -40.35 -17.74 -16.90
N ASN A 386 -41.09 -17.87 -15.79
CA ASN A 386 -41.58 -19.15 -15.26
C ASN A 386 -43.11 -19.34 -15.47
N PRO A 387 -43.55 -20.30 -16.33
CA PRO A 387 -44.97 -20.51 -16.62
C PRO A 387 -45.81 -20.89 -15.40
N ASP A 388 -45.20 -21.48 -14.37
CA ASP A 388 -45.90 -21.91 -13.15
C ASP A 388 -46.24 -20.75 -12.21
N CYS A 389 -45.64 -19.57 -12.42
CA CYS A 389 -45.78 -18.39 -11.54
C CYS A 389 -46.29 -17.15 -12.27
N LEU A 390 -46.78 -17.27 -13.51
CA LEU A 390 -47.25 -16.17 -14.35
C LEU A 390 -48.31 -15.29 -13.67
N GLU A 391 -49.23 -15.89 -12.90
CA GLU A 391 -50.30 -15.16 -12.22
C GLU A 391 -49.78 -14.28 -11.06
N GLU A 392 -48.63 -14.61 -10.47
CA GLU A 392 -48.01 -13.83 -9.38
C GLU A 392 -47.18 -12.64 -9.91
N GLY A 393 -46.88 -12.61 -11.21
CA GLY A 393 -46.05 -11.57 -11.83
C GLY A 393 -46.80 -10.36 -12.38
N ILE A 394 -48.14 -10.38 -12.32
CA ILE A 394 -49.09 -9.35 -12.78
C ILE A 394 -49.57 -8.54 -11.58
#